data_AF-Q3IL44-F1
#
_entry.id   AF-Q3IL44-F1
#
_cell.length_a   1.000
_cell.length_b   1.000
_cell.length_c   1.000
_cell.angle_alpha   90.00
_cell.angle_beta   90.00
_cell.angle_gamma   90.00
#
_symmetry.space_group_name_H-M   'P 1'
#
loop_
_entity.id
_entity.type
_entity.pdbx_description
1 polymer ?
#
loop_
_entity_poly.entity_id
_entity_poly.type
_entity_poly.pdbx_seq_one_letter_code
_entity_poly.pdbx_strand_id
1 'polypeptide(L)'
;MSVKLIFSEYFEIEEKELDDHGALNICLTSDLPLFIDPFLLFASDKPEYKEQHDKIVSHLILLKEIAVKEGGGANTNLFKFPEIKQNWLGLCKYGNNGKGLGAKFAKDIIAAFNGFYSNFGEETISSATHIEKLTLVGAGIGKDFISDFATNLMLEYLLEYTQSFARKSLQPHQRKIFSVRCSYDEKLMIWKPKEYELPYFHLEEDGDFILLTPLDILTKDEAFICHSELSGNFRRIANSIGNAALRESVNSYFYKALPISPKKKDIEYAVSKTINEFPEILDYYIKQKEDKKDQATKLSNEKIEKIRGELINTLSLFCENLLESSDFFEVKPNSYKEALQRANFLKDNIENNDGYRIFYQKGKPIASEDTIQRVFRLTWYASPYDVNSEVNNGRGPADYKVSFGSGDSTIIEFKLARSSSLKNNLKNQTEIYKKASKSISDIKVILCYTKSEIAKVDRILKAMGQQGAENIVIIDASPKVSASKVV
;
A
#
# COMPACT_ATOMS: atom_id res chain seq x y z
N MET A 1 -13.42 9.44 25.05
CA MET A 1 -12.65 10.34 24.18
C MET A 1 -12.91 9.89 22.76
N SER A 2 -13.41 10.76 21.87
CA SER A 2 -13.70 10.39 20.47
C SER A 2 -12.41 9.92 19.80
N VAL A 3 -12.43 8.73 19.20
CA VAL A 3 -11.27 8.24 18.44
C VAL A 3 -11.25 8.97 17.10
N LYS A 4 -10.22 9.76 16.84
CA LYS A 4 -10.06 10.55 15.61
C LYS A 4 -9.03 9.86 14.72
N LEU A 5 -9.49 9.01 13.80
CA LEU A 5 -8.64 8.11 13.01
C LEU A 5 -8.21 8.71 11.68
N ILE A 6 -9.04 9.59 11.12
CA ILE A 6 -8.82 10.23 9.82
C ILE A 6 -8.55 11.73 9.97
N PHE A 7 -7.89 12.32 8.98
CA PHE A 7 -7.41 13.71 9.00
C PHE A 7 -8.53 14.71 9.32
N SER A 8 -9.68 14.60 8.65
CA SER A 8 -10.82 15.51 8.85
C SER A 8 -11.37 15.47 10.27
N GLU A 9 -11.56 14.28 10.85
CA GLU A 9 -11.96 14.11 12.25
C GLU A 9 -10.92 14.69 13.22
N TYR A 10 -9.63 14.45 12.92
CA TYR A 10 -8.52 14.93 13.73
C TYR A 10 -8.54 16.46 13.86
N PHE A 11 -8.71 17.14 12.73
CA PHE A 11 -8.73 18.60 12.64
C PHE A 11 -10.12 19.22 12.79
N GLU A 12 -11.18 18.43 13.00
CA GLU A 12 -12.56 18.91 13.16
C GLU A 12 -13.04 19.78 11.97
N ILE A 13 -12.70 19.35 10.75
CA ILE A 13 -13.09 20.00 9.49
C ILE A 13 -14.06 19.12 8.70
N GLU A 14 -14.81 19.72 7.78
CA GLU A 14 -15.68 18.95 6.88
C GLU A 14 -14.85 18.19 5.83
N GLU A 15 -15.19 16.94 5.53
CA GLU A 15 -14.51 16.15 4.47
C GLU A 15 -14.54 16.87 3.11
N LYS A 16 -15.61 17.63 2.86
CA LYS A 16 -15.77 18.44 1.66
C LYS A 16 -14.63 19.43 1.44
N GLU A 17 -14.02 19.95 2.51
CA GLU A 17 -12.88 20.88 2.38
C GLU A 17 -11.66 20.20 1.75
N LEU A 18 -11.41 18.93 2.11
CA LEU A 18 -10.35 18.11 1.50
C LEU A 18 -10.71 17.77 0.05
N ASP A 19 -11.98 17.45 -0.21
CA ASP A 19 -12.45 17.12 -1.55
C ASP A 19 -12.33 18.30 -2.52
N ASP A 20 -12.72 19.51 -2.08
CA ASP A 20 -12.60 20.74 -2.86
C ASP A 20 -11.12 21.10 -3.10
N HIS A 21 -10.21 20.72 -2.20
CA HIS A 21 -8.77 20.86 -2.37
C HIS A 21 -8.14 19.73 -3.22
N GLY A 22 -8.88 18.64 -3.45
CA GLY A 22 -8.41 17.43 -4.13
C GLY A 22 -7.46 16.55 -3.31
N ALA A 23 -7.47 16.69 -1.98
CA ALA A 23 -6.56 16.00 -1.08
C ALA A 23 -7.11 14.65 -0.59
N LEU A 24 -6.21 13.70 -0.35
CA LEU A 24 -6.54 12.46 0.34
C LEU A 24 -6.94 12.73 1.80
N ASN A 25 -8.07 12.19 2.23
CA ASN A 25 -8.41 12.12 3.67
C ASN A 25 -7.60 10.98 4.32
N ILE A 26 -6.48 11.35 4.92
CA ILE A 26 -5.45 10.42 5.40
C ILE A 26 -5.93 9.65 6.64
N CYS A 27 -5.56 8.37 6.75
CA CYS A 27 -5.63 7.61 8.00
C CYS A 27 -4.36 7.86 8.83
N LEU A 28 -4.50 8.47 10.00
CA LEU A 28 -3.38 8.88 10.86
C LEU A 28 -2.91 7.77 11.83
N THR A 29 -3.14 6.51 11.47
CA THR A 29 -2.88 5.35 12.35
C THR A 29 -2.14 4.20 11.66
N SER A 30 -2.29 4.09 10.35
CA SER A 30 -1.57 3.15 9.51
C SER A 30 -1.50 3.71 8.10
N ASP A 31 -0.43 3.41 7.37
CA ASP A 31 -0.36 3.75 5.96
C ASP A 31 -1.55 3.21 5.16
N LEU A 32 -2.02 4.06 4.24
CA LEU A 32 -2.90 3.63 3.18
C LEU A 32 -2.05 3.03 2.06
N PRO A 33 -2.40 1.84 1.52
CA PRO A 33 -1.66 1.15 0.46
C PRO A 33 -1.87 1.82 -0.90
N LEU A 34 -1.52 3.10 -0.95
CA LEU A 34 -1.57 4.02 -2.07
C LEU A 34 -0.15 4.48 -2.36
N PHE A 35 0.11 4.82 -3.61
CA PHE A 35 1.43 5.15 -4.11
C PHE A 35 1.31 6.31 -5.09
N ILE A 36 2.27 7.23 -5.08
CA ILE A 36 2.38 8.27 -6.09
C ILE A 36 2.87 7.64 -7.39
N ASP A 37 2.15 7.89 -8.48
CA ASP A 37 2.46 7.40 -9.83
C ASP A 37 2.90 8.58 -10.72
N PRO A 38 4.20 8.76 -10.99
CA PRO A 38 4.73 9.87 -11.77
C PRO A 38 4.15 9.95 -13.19
N PHE A 39 3.74 8.83 -13.77
CA PHE A 39 3.06 8.82 -15.06
C PHE A 39 1.75 9.63 -15.03
N LEU A 40 1.07 9.70 -13.88
CA LEU A 40 -0.12 10.52 -13.73
C LEU A 40 0.21 12.02 -13.73
N LEU A 41 1.43 12.41 -13.31
CA LEU A 41 1.90 13.79 -13.46
C LEU A 41 2.09 14.15 -14.93
N PHE A 42 2.71 13.25 -15.70
CA PHE A 42 2.89 13.41 -17.15
C PHE A 42 1.56 13.45 -17.91
N ALA A 43 0.64 12.54 -17.55
CA ALA A 43 -0.65 12.40 -18.22
C ALA A 43 -1.63 13.53 -17.87
N SER A 44 -1.38 14.27 -16.78
CA SER A 44 -2.22 15.37 -16.34
C SER A 44 -2.17 16.55 -17.31
N ASP A 45 -3.25 17.34 -17.36
CA ASP A 45 -3.28 18.61 -18.09
C ASP A 45 -2.72 19.78 -17.27
N LYS A 46 -2.55 19.60 -15.96
CA LYS A 46 -2.04 20.62 -15.02
C LYS A 46 -0.57 20.97 -15.33
N PRO A 47 -0.24 22.22 -15.66
CA PRO A 47 1.14 22.64 -15.92
C PRO A 47 2.09 22.33 -14.76
N GLU A 48 1.63 22.54 -13.53
CA GLU A 48 2.39 22.29 -12.31
C GLU A 48 2.78 20.81 -12.15
N TYR A 49 1.96 19.87 -12.65
CA TYR A 49 2.28 18.44 -12.59
C TYR A 49 3.30 18.05 -13.64
N LYS A 50 3.19 18.60 -14.85
CA LYS A 50 4.21 18.42 -15.89
C LYS A 50 5.56 18.94 -15.43
N GLU A 51 5.58 20.08 -14.75
CA GLU A 51 6.81 20.61 -14.14
C GLU A 51 7.39 19.65 -13.08
N GLN A 52 6.55 19.07 -12.20
CA GLN A 52 7.03 18.08 -11.24
C GLN A 52 7.56 16.82 -11.93
N HIS A 53 6.89 16.33 -12.98
CA HIS A 53 7.38 15.22 -13.78
C HIS A 53 8.76 15.53 -14.38
N ASP A 54 8.91 16.69 -15.01
CA ASP A 54 10.16 17.09 -15.65
C ASP A 54 11.29 17.28 -14.63
N LYS A 55 10.98 17.82 -13.44
CA LYS A 55 11.93 17.91 -12.30
C LYS A 55 12.39 16.53 -11.85
N ILE A 56 11.47 15.58 -11.70
CA ILE A 56 11.78 14.20 -11.31
C ILE A 56 12.72 13.54 -12.33
N VAL A 57 12.40 13.67 -13.62
CA VAL A 57 13.20 13.11 -14.72
C VAL A 57 14.58 13.76 -14.79
N SER A 58 14.63 15.10 -14.74
CA SER A 58 15.89 15.86 -14.84
C SER A 58 16.84 15.51 -13.71
N HIS A 59 16.33 15.34 -12.49
CA HIS A 59 17.15 14.92 -11.36
C HIS A 59 17.73 13.51 -11.56
N LEU A 60 16.95 12.58 -12.12
CA LEU A 60 17.43 11.23 -12.39
C LEU A 60 18.48 11.20 -13.52
N ILE A 61 18.35 12.08 -14.52
CA ILE A 61 19.36 12.30 -15.56
C ILE A 61 20.67 12.83 -14.95
N LEU A 62 20.59 13.83 -14.05
CA LEU A 62 21.76 14.32 -13.31
C LEU A 62 22.47 13.19 -12.55
N LEU A 63 21.69 12.32 -11.87
CA LEU A 63 22.24 11.15 -11.17
C LEU A 63 22.89 10.14 -12.12
N LYS A 64 22.30 9.90 -13.29
CA LYS A 64 22.92 9.09 -14.35
C LYS A 64 24.26 9.69 -14.77
N GLU A 65 24.32 10.99 -15.07
CA GLU A 65 25.56 11.66 -15.50
C GLU A 65 26.68 11.50 -14.46
N ILE A 66 26.35 11.66 -13.18
CA ILE A 66 27.29 11.44 -12.07
C ILE A 66 27.73 9.98 -12.01
N ALA A 67 26.80 9.04 -12.10
CA ALA A 67 27.10 7.60 -12.08
C ALA A 67 28.01 7.17 -13.24
N VAL A 68 27.80 7.74 -14.43
CA VAL A 68 28.63 7.47 -15.62
C VAL A 68 30.01 8.10 -15.50
N LYS A 69 30.08 9.34 -15.02
CA LYS A 69 31.35 10.08 -14.87
C LYS A 69 32.24 9.51 -13.78
N GLU A 70 31.67 9.16 -12.63
CA GLU A 70 32.41 8.78 -11.42
C GLU A 70 32.46 7.25 -11.20
N GLY A 71 31.61 6.49 -11.90
CA GLY A 71 31.54 5.03 -11.78
C GLY A 71 31.35 4.57 -10.33
N GLY A 72 32.14 3.59 -9.90
CA GLY A 72 32.13 3.09 -8.52
C GLY A 72 32.60 4.09 -7.45
N GLY A 73 33.17 5.24 -7.86
CA GLY A 73 33.57 6.34 -6.97
C GLY A 73 32.44 7.33 -6.68
N ALA A 74 31.28 7.19 -7.32
CA ALA A 74 30.16 8.11 -7.17
C ALA A 74 29.72 8.25 -5.71
N ASN A 75 29.41 9.47 -5.28
CA ASN A 75 28.90 9.72 -3.94
C ASN A 75 27.51 9.10 -3.75
N THR A 76 27.47 7.90 -3.17
CA THR A 76 26.24 7.13 -2.95
C THR A 76 25.18 7.85 -2.11
N ASN A 77 25.52 8.92 -1.36
CA ASN A 77 24.52 9.69 -0.62
C ASN A 77 23.58 10.49 -1.53
N LEU A 78 24.00 10.84 -2.75
CA LEU A 78 23.17 11.52 -3.74
C LEU A 78 22.06 10.62 -4.29
N PHE A 79 22.23 9.31 -4.18
CA PHE A 79 21.31 8.30 -4.68
C PHE A 79 20.44 7.69 -3.58
N LYS A 80 20.44 8.29 -2.38
CA LYS A 80 19.62 7.85 -1.25
C LYS A 80 18.42 8.77 -1.10
N PHE A 81 17.25 8.17 -0.97
CA PHE A 81 15.99 8.88 -0.80
C PHE A 81 15.30 8.34 0.44
N PRO A 82 15.38 9.05 1.59
CA PRO A 82 14.68 8.61 2.78
C PRO A 82 13.17 8.60 2.54
N GLU A 83 12.45 7.72 3.21
CA GLU A 83 10.99 7.72 3.15
C GLU A 83 10.42 8.99 3.79
N ILE A 84 9.37 9.54 3.18
CA ILE A 84 8.63 10.69 3.71
C ILE A 84 7.36 10.18 4.38
N LYS A 85 7.50 9.71 5.62
CA LYS A 85 6.42 9.08 6.39
C LYS A 85 5.20 9.98 6.65
N GLN A 86 5.36 11.30 6.57
CA GLN A 86 4.32 12.27 6.90
C GLN A 86 3.12 12.24 5.94
N ASN A 87 3.25 11.59 4.78
CA ASN A 87 2.13 11.39 3.85
C ASN A 87 1.23 10.19 4.19
N TRP A 88 1.66 9.31 5.11
CA TRP A 88 0.94 8.09 5.52
C TRP A 88 0.55 7.18 4.33
N LEU A 89 1.43 7.12 3.34
CA LEU A 89 1.29 6.27 2.16
C LEU A 89 2.29 5.12 2.25
N GLY A 90 1.87 3.92 1.89
CA GLY A 90 2.77 2.78 1.84
C GLY A 90 2.13 1.48 2.31
N LEU A 91 2.99 0.50 2.55
CA LEU A 91 2.57 -0.85 2.98
C LEU A 91 2.71 -1.05 4.48
N CYS A 92 3.16 -0.05 5.24
CA CYS A 92 3.34 -0.22 6.67
C CYS A 92 1.98 -0.53 7.30
N LYS A 93 1.91 -1.69 7.95
CA LYS A 93 0.68 -2.13 8.60
C LYS A 93 0.42 -1.35 9.90
N TYR A 94 1.45 -0.71 10.48
CA TYR A 94 1.42 -0.10 11.80
C TYR A 94 2.23 1.20 11.83
N GLY A 95 1.56 2.33 12.05
CA GLY A 95 2.17 3.65 11.88
C GLY A 95 2.53 3.90 10.41
N ASN A 96 3.54 4.71 10.21
CA ASN A 96 4.01 5.18 8.90
C ASN A 96 5.52 4.98 8.70
N ASN A 97 6.13 4.09 9.48
CA ASN A 97 7.57 3.82 9.36
C ASN A 97 7.81 2.65 8.39
N GLY A 98 8.28 2.94 7.20
CA GLY A 98 8.79 1.98 6.23
C GLY A 98 10.29 2.11 6.01
N LYS A 99 10.73 1.84 4.78
CA LYS A 99 12.15 1.83 4.40
C LYS A 99 12.33 2.55 3.08
N GLY A 100 12.91 3.74 3.13
CA GLY A 100 13.31 4.47 1.93
C GLY A 100 14.44 3.81 1.14
N LEU A 101 14.84 4.50 0.07
CA LEU A 101 15.88 4.08 -0.87
C LEU A 101 17.28 4.24 -0.27
N GLY A 102 17.78 3.16 0.32
CA GLY A 102 19.06 3.12 1.03
C GLY A 102 20.29 2.78 0.18
N ALA A 103 21.39 2.42 0.86
CA ALA A 103 22.69 2.18 0.24
C ALA A 103 22.72 1.04 -0.80
N LYS A 104 21.86 0.03 -0.66
CA LYS A 104 21.73 -1.05 -1.66
C LYS A 104 21.19 -0.50 -2.98
N PHE A 105 20.07 0.22 -2.91
CA PHE A 105 19.48 0.88 -4.07
C PHE A 105 20.50 1.81 -4.76
N ALA A 106 21.20 2.64 -3.97
CA ALA A 106 22.23 3.54 -4.50
C ALA A 106 23.30 2.80 -5.33
N LYS A 107 23.78 1.64 -4.86
CA LYS A 107 24.77 0.84 -5.61
C LYS A 107 24.16 0.20 -6.87
N ASP A 108 22.96 -0.36 -6.74
CA ASP A 108 22.28 -1.06 -7.83
C ASP A 108 21.96 -0.10 -8.97
N ILE A 109 21.48 1.12 -8.67
CA ILE A 109 21.14 2.12 -9.69
C ILE A 109 22.39 2.70 -10.39
N ILE A 110 23.49 2.93 -9.66
CA ILE A 110 24.77 3.36 -10.25
C ILE A 110 25.28 2.31 -11.26
N ALA A 111 25.19 1.02 -10.90
CA ALA A 111 25.58 -0.06 -11.81
C ALA A 111 24.63 -0.15 -13.02
N ALA A 112 23.32 0.06 -12.81
CA ALA A 112 22.32 -0.03 -13.86
C ALA A 112 22.45 1.09 -14.90
N PHE A 113 22.78 2.32 -14.50
CA PHE A 113 23.06 3.44 -15.41
C PHE A 113 24.32 3.23 -16.25
N ASN A 114 25.31 2.52 -15.74
CA ASN A 114 26.51 2.14 -16.49
C ASN A 114 26.30 0.93 -17.43
N GLY A 115 25.10 0.35 -17.44
CA GLY A 115 24.79 -0.85 -18.22
C GLY A 115 23.46 -0.74 -18.94
N PHE A 116 22.47 -1.50 -18.46
CA PHE A 116 21.17 -1.69 -19.12
C PHE A 116 20.40 -0.39 -19.35
N TYR A 117 20.52 0.61 -18.46
CA TYR A 117 19.85 1.91 -18.56
C TYR A 117 20.79 3.04 -19.03
N SER A 118 21.85 2.71 -19.77
CA SER A 118 22.79 3.71 -20.31
C SER A 118 22.13 4.71 -21.27
N ASN A 119 21.04 4.33 -21.94
CA ASN A 119 20.27 5.23 -22.81
C ASN A 119 19.16 6.02 -22.10
N PHE A 120 19.05 5.94 -20.77
CA PHE A 120 18.01 6.65 -20.02
C PHE A 120 18.15 8.16 -20.20
N GLY A 121 17.08 8.87 -20.58
CA GLY A 121 17.12 10.30 -20.91
C GLY A 121 17.49 10.62 -22.36
N GLU A 122 17.82 9.61 -23.16
CA GLU A 122 18.19 9.73 -24.58
C GLU A 122 17.25 8.91 -25.48
N GLU A 123 16.05 8.61 -24.98
CA GLU A 123 15.04 7.86 -25.73
C GLU A 123 14.57 8.64 -26.97
N THR A 124 14.41 7.93 -28.10
CA THR A 124 13.94 8.52 -29.37
C THR A 124 12.56 8.01 -29.81
N ILE A 125 12.02 7.00 -29.11
CA ILE A 125 10.77 6.32 -29.48
C ILE A 125 9.58 6.92 -28.71
N SER A 126 9.73 7.10 -27.39
CA SER A 126 8.76 7.78 -26.53
C SER A 126 8.88 9.30 -26.65
N SER A 127 7.82 10.01 -26.31
CA SER A 127 7.77 11.48 -26.32
C SER A 127 8.46 12.11 -25.11
N ALA A 128 8.54 11.38 -24.00
CA ALA A 128 9.23 11.77 -22.79
C ALA A 128 9.99 10.57 -22.18
N THR A 129 10.90 10.88 -21.26
CA THR A 129 11.57 9.89 -20.41
C THR A 129 10.71 9.65 -19.16
N HIS A 130 10.54 8.38 -18.77
CA HIS A 130 9.66 7.98 -17.67
C HIS A 130 10.46 7.17 -16.64
N ILE A 131 10.42 7.58 -15.37
CA ILE A 131 11.23 6.92 -14.31
C ILE A 131 10.77 5.49 -14.03
N GLU A 132 9.52 5.17 -14.32
CA GLU A 132 8.91 3.85 -14.23
C GLU A 132 9.64 2.82 -15.09
N LYS A 133 10.37 3.26 -16.13
CA LYS A 133 11.26 2.42 -16.93
C LYS A 133 12.21 1.60 -16.06
N LEU A 134 12.67 2.17 -14.93
CA LEU A 134 13.55 1.49 -13.97
C LEU A 134 12.89 0.31 -13.25
N THR A 135 11.55 0.27 -13.21
CA THR A 135 10.77 -0.84 -12.60
C THR A 135 10.47 -1.98 -13.58
N LEU A 136 10.73 -1.76 -14.88
CA LEU A 136 10.36 -2.71 -15.92
C LEU A 136 11.34 -3.88 -16.02
N VAL A 137 12.56 -3.75 -15.48
CA VAL A 137 13.56 -4.82 -15.50
C VAL A 137 14.31 -4.84 -14.17
N GLY A 138 14.45 -6.03 -13.59
CA GLY A 138 15.20 -6.27 -12.36
C GLY A 138 14.32 -6.62 -11.17
N ALA A 139 14.78 -7.57 -10.36
CA ALA A 139 14.13 -7.92 -9.10
C ALA A 139 14.53 -6.88 -8.03
N GLY A 140 13.61 -6.01 -7.63
CA GLY A 140 13.80 -5.16 -6.45
C GLY A 140 13.56 -3.67 -6.62
N ILE A 141 13.14 -3.18 -7.80
CA ILE A 141 12.62 -1.81 -7.98
C ILE A 141 11.14 -1.92 -8.33
N GLY A 142 10.27 -1.66 -7.35
CA GLY A 142 8.81 -1.75 -7.48
C GLY A 142 8.12 -0.38 -7.42
N LYS A 143 6.79 -0.38 -7.42
CA LYS A 143 5.97 0.85 -7.34
C LYS A 143 6.28 1.71 -6.09
N ASP A 144 6.59 1.05 -4.97
CA ASP A 144 6.96 1.67 -3.70
C ASP A 144 8.22 2.54 -3.87
N PHE A 145 9.19 2.04 -4.63
CA PHE A 145 10.44 2.74 -4.92
C PHE A 145 10.19 4.00 -5.75
N ILE A 146 9.34 3.90 -6.77
CA ILE A 146 9.00 5.03 -7.61
C ILE A 146 8.19 6.07 -6.83
N SER A 147 7.27 5.63 -5.97
CA SER A 147 6.49 6.49 -5.09
C SER A 147 7.40 7.25 -4.12
N ASP A 148 8.30 6.57 -3.41
CA ASP A 148 9.25 7.20 -2.48
C ASP A 148 10.17 8.19 -3.19
N PHE A 149 10.73 7.80 -4.33
CA PHE A 149 11.59 8.64 -5.15
C PHE A 149 10.85 9.90 -5.62
N ALA A 150 9.64 9.73 -6.17
CA ALA A 150 8.80 10.83 -6.62
C ALA A 150 8.46 11.76 -5.45
N THR A 151 8.04 11.20 -4.31
CA THR A 151 7.68 11.95 -3.09
C THR A 151 8.84 12.83 -2.62
N ASN A 152 10.07 12.31 -2.61
CA ASN A 152 11.25 13.10 -2.23
C ASN A 152 11.49 14.29 -3.16
N LEU A 153 11.40 14.06 -4.47
CA LEU A 153 11.72 15.07 -5.48
C LEU A 153 10.62 16.13 -5.62
N MET A 154 9.37 15.75 -5.36
CA MET A 154 8.23 16.66 -5.32
C MET A 154 7.92 17.19 -3.91
N LEU A 155 8.75 16.90 -2.91
CA LEU A 155 8.44 17.21 -1.51
C LEU A 155 8.13 18.68 -1.29
N GLU A 156 8.87 19.56 -1.95
CA GLU A 156 8.64 21.00 -1.96
C GLU A 156 7.22 21.36 -2.47
N TYR A 157 6.78 20.77 -3.57
CA TYR A 157 5.43 20.95 -4.11
C TYR A 157 4.35 20.43 -3.12
N LEU A 158 4.56 19.25 -2.51
CA LEU A 158 3.62 18.69 -1.54
C LEU A 158 3.53 19.54 -0.27
N LEU A 159 4.64 20.12 0.18
CA LEU A 159 4.67 21.04 1.32
C LEU A 159 3.93 22.34 1.03
N GLU A 160 4.10 22.91 -0.16
CA GLU A 160 3.35 24.09 -0.60
C GLU A 160 1.86 23.79 -0.74
N TYR A 161 1.52 22.66 -1.37
CA TYR A 161 0.15 22.17 -1.49
C TYR A 161 -0.52 22.01 -0.12
N THR A 162 0.18 21.40 0.84
CA THR A 162 -0.29 21.18 2.21
C THR A 162 -0.41 22.49 2.99
N GLN A 163 0.57 23.39 2.88
CA GLN A 163 0.54 24.70 3.53
C GLN A 163 -0.64 25.54 3.04
N SER A 164 -0.93 25.51 1.73
CA SER A 164 -2.05 26.25 1.16
C SER A 164 -3.38 25.80 1.77
N PHE A 165 -3.55 24.49 1.95
CA PHE A 165 -4.70 23.92 2.66
C PHE A 165 -4.72 24.35 4.13
N ALA A 166 -3.62 24.15 4.85
CA ALA A 166 -3.53 24.42 6.28
C ALA A 166 -3.84 25.89 6.61
N ARG A 167 -3.37 26.83 5.78
CA ARG A 167 -3.65 28.26 5.97
C ARG A 167 -5.11 28.64 5.73
N LYS A 168 -5.78 27.91 4.84
CA LYS A 168 -7.16 28.17 4.42
C LYS A 168 -8.18 27.52 5.37
N SER A 169 -7.95 26.27 5.75
CA SER A 169 -8.94 25.40 6.40
C SER A 169 -8.65 25.09 7.87
N LEU A 170 -7.41 25.28 8.34
CA LEU A 170 -7.06 24.95 9.74
C LEU A 170 -6.93 26.19 10.61
N GLN A 171 -7.32 26.03 11.88
CA GLN A 171 -7.17 27.07 12.89
C GLN A 171 -5.69 27.31 13.23
N PRO A 172 -5.31 28.53 13.69
CA PRO A 172 -3.91 28.83 14.00
C PRO A 172 -3.26 27.89 15.03
N HIS A 173 -4.02 27.33 15.96
CA HIS A 173 -3.51 26.37 16.96
C HIS A 173 -3.32 24.94 16.42
N GLN A 174 -3.86 24.64 15.24
CA GLN A 174 -3.76 23.33 14.59
C GLN A 174 -2.61 23.24 13.60
N ARG A 175 -1.81 24.30 13.48
CA ARG A 175 -0.71 24.41 12.53
C ARG A 175 0.55 24.95 13.21
N LYS A 176 1.72 24.56 12.70
CA LYS A 176 3.02 24.93 13.25
C LYS A 176 4.03 25.14 12.12
N ILE A 177 5.06 25.95 12.37
CA ILE A 177 6.15 26.16 11.43
C ILE A 177 7.15 25.01 11.55
N PHE A 178 7.46 24.38 10.43
CA PHE A 178 8.47 23.32 10.31
C PHE A 178 9.54 23.70 9.30
N SER A 179 10.79 23.42 9.62
CA SER A 179 11.92 23.55 8.70
C SER A 179 12.21 22.20 8.04
N VAL A 180 11.98 22.11 6.73
CA VAL A 180 12.08 20.84 5.99
C VAL A 180 13.08 20.98 4.84
N ARG A 181 14.03 20.03 4.75
CA ARG A 181 14.98 19.93 3.63
C ARG A 181 14.27 19.35 2.41
N CYS A 182 13.92 20.21 1.46
CA CYS A 182 13.08 19.85 0.31
C CYS A 182 13.48 20.54 -1.00
N SER A 183 14.34 21.55 -0.96
CA SER A 183 14.73 22.32 -2.15
C SER A 183 16.15 21.92 -2.57
N TYR A 184 16.29 21.21 -3.69
CA TYR A 184 17.59 20.74 -4.15
C TYR A 184 18.38 21.85 -4.84
N ASP A 185 19.61 22.10 -4.38
CA ASP A 185 20.56 22.99 -5.06
C ASP A 185 21.52 22.15 -5.89
N GLU A 186 21.35 22.15 -7.21
CA GLU A 186 22.18 21.40 -8.15
C GLU A 186 23.64 21.85 -8.20
N LYS A 187 23.95 23.11 -7.87
CA LYS A 187 25.34 23.60 -7.88
C LYS A 187 26.11 23.10 -6.67
N LEU A 188 25.44 23.06 -5.52
CA LEU A 188 26.01 22.62 -4.25
C LEU A 188 25.79 21.12 -4.00
N MET A 189 24.91 20.48 -4.76
CA MET A 189 24.51 19.08 -4.63
C MET A 189 23.95 18.75 -3.23
N ILE A 190 23.14 19.67 -2.68
CA ILE A 190 22.55 19.54 -1.34
C ILE A 190 21.07 19.89 -1.31
N TRP A 191 20.34 19.29 -0.37
CA TRP A 191 18.98 19.65 -0.03
C TRP A 191 18.97 20.80 0.98
N LYS A 192 18.45 21.95 0.57
CA LYS A 192 18.30 23.15 1.41
C LYS A 192 16.99 23.11 2.20
N PRO A 193 17.01 23.58 3.45
CA PRO A 193 15.79 23.73 4.25
C PRO A 193 14.96 24.91 3.74
N LYS A 194 13.64 24.76 3.82
CA LYS A 194 12.64 25.84 3.71
C LYS A 194 11.65 25.70 4.86
N GLU A 195 11.04 26.80 5.25
CA GLU A 195 10.05 26.84 6.33
C GLU A 195 8.63 26.80 5.76
N TYR A 196 7.78 25.97 6.36
CA TYR A 196 6.37 25.85 5.99
C TYR A 196 5.48 25.83 7.22
N GLU A 197 4.27 26.40 7.09
CA GLU A 197 3.22 26.34 8.10
C GLU A 197 2.28 25.17 7.79
N LEU A 198 2.43 24.06 8.54
CA LEU A 198 1.84 22.76 8.23
C LEU A 198 0.88 22.28 9.32
N PRO A 199 -0.06 21.37 9.01
CA PRO A 199 -0.92 20.72 10.00
C PRO A 199 -0.08 20.05 11.09
N TYR A 200 -0.35 20.38 12.35
CA TYR A 200 0.43 19.90 13.49
C TYR A 200 -0.14 18.58 14.01
N PHE A 201 0.70 17.54 14.01
CA PHE A 201 0.38 16.24 14.55
C PHE A 201 0.93 16.08 15.96
N HIS A 202 0.08 16.35 16.95
CA HIS A 202 0.45 16.35 18.37
C HIS A 202 0.45 14.96 19.02
N LEU A 203 0.05 13.90 18.30
CA LEU A 203 0.00 12.53 18.86
C LEU A 203 1.35 11.82 18.83
N GLU A 204 2.35 12.35 18.11
CA GLU A 204 3.74 11.89 18.18
C GLU A 204 4.45 12.53 19.38
N GLU A 205 5.33 11.77 20.06
CA GLU A 205 6.00 12.21 21.30
C GLU A 205 6.74 13.56 21.14
N ASP A 206 7.36 13.81 19.99
CA ASP A 206 8.10 15.04 19.69
C ASP A 206 7.29 16.06 18.87
N GLY A 207 6.05 15.71 18.48
CA GLY A 207 5.22 16.45 17.53
C GLY A 207 5.76 16.43 16.10
N ASP A 208 4.93 16.06 15.13
CA ASP A 208 5.30 16.01 13.70
C ASP A 208 4.34 16.85 12.85
N PHE A 209 4.54 16.92 11.54
CA PHE A 209 3.59 17.46 10.59
C PHE A 209 2.90 16.35 9.79
N ILE A 210 1.74 16.68 9.20
CA ILE A 210 1.08 15.81 8.21
C ILE A 210 1.23 16.42 6.82
N LEU A 211 1.53 15.58 5.84
CA LEU A 211 1.71 15.96 4.43
C LEU A 211 0.51 15.49 3.61
N LEU A 212 -0.27 16.42 3.05
CA LEU A 212 -1.38 16.09 2.16
C LEU A 212 -0.88 15.75 0.76
N THR A 213 -1.53 14.78 0.13
CA THR A 213 -1.21 14.34 -1.23
C THR A 213 -2.44 14.47 -2.13
N PRO A 214 -2.31 15.04 -3.35
CA PRO A 214 -3.40 15.08 -4.32
C PRO A 214 -3.89 13.67 -4.68
N LEU A 215 -5.21 13.47 -4.74
CA LEU A 215 -5.81 12.17 -5.05
C LEU A 215 -5.55 11.70 -6.50
N ASP A 216 -5.45 12.64 -7.43
CA ASP A 216 -5.35 12.39 -8.87
C ASP A 216 -3.98 11.90 -9.35
N ILE A 217 -2.99 11.90 -8.46
CA ILE A 217 -1.65 11.34 -8.69
C ILE A 217 -1.42 10.00 -7.97
N LEU A 218 -2.44 9.47 -7.28
CA LEU A 218 -2.34 8.25 -6.49
C LEU A 218 -2.84 7.01 -7.24
N THR A 219 -2.20 5.87 -6.96
CA THR A 219 -2.64 4.55 -7.40
C THR A 219 -2.63 3.55 -6.23
N LYS A 220 -3.63 2.66 -6.17
CA LYS A 220 -3.73 1.57 -5.16
C LYS A 220 -3.06 0.29 -5.65
N ASP A 221 -3.33 -0.05 -6.90
CA ASP A 221 -2.91 -1.30 -7.54
C ASP A 221 -1.49 -1.12 -8.12
N GLU A 222 -1.25 -1.45 -9.38
CA GLU A 222 0.04 -1.19 -10.02
C GLU A 222 0.10 0.24 -10.60
N ALA A 223 1.33 0.74 -10.78
CA ALA A 223 1.59 1.95 -11.55
C ALA A 223 1.14 1.78 -13.01
N PHE A 224 0.84 2.86 -13.70
CA PHE A 224 0.34 2.82 -15.07
C PHE A 224 1.36 2.18 -16.03
N ILE A 225 2.66 2.42 -15.79
CA ILE A 225 3.76 1.70 -16.42
C ILE A 225 4.27 0.65 -15.43
N CYS A 226 4.01 -0.63 -15.71
CA CYS A 226 4.41 -1.73 -14.82
C CYS A 226 4.91 -2.98 -15.56
N HIS A 227 5.70 -3.80 -14.85
CA HIS A 227 6.25 -5.05 -15.36
C HIS A 227 5.18 -6.12 -15.65
N SER A 228 4.12 -6.20 -14.84
CA SER A 228 3.11 -7.25 -15.00
C SER A 228 2.37 -7.12 -16.33
N GLU A 229 2.03 -5.89 -16.73
CA GLU A 229 1.38 -5.62 -18.01
C GLU A 229 2.36 -5.76 -19.18
N LEU A 230 3.60 -5.28 -19.04
CA LEU A 230 4.66 -5.51 -20.02
C LEU A 230 4.80 -7.01 -20.34
N SER A 231 4.89 -7.84 -19.30
CA SER A 231 5.02 -9.29 -19.42
C SER A 231 3.77 -9.94 -20.01
N GLY A 232 2.58 -9.57 -19.52
CA GLY A 232 1.31 -10.12 -19.97
C GLY A 232 0.99 -9.78 -21.43
N ASN A 233 1.44 -8.61 -21.91
CA ASN A 233 1.18 -8.11 -23.25
C ASN A 233 2.41 -8.14 -24.18
N PHE A 234 3.50 -8.79 -23.78
CA PHE A 234 4.78 -8.74 -24.50
C PHE A 234 4.66 -9.02 -26.01
N ARG A 235 3.90 -10.05 -26.39
CA ARG A 235 3.69 -10.40 -27.82
C ARG A 235 3.02 -9.28 -28.61
N ARG A 236 2.02 -8.63 -28.01
CA ARG A 236 1.33 -7.49 -28.64
C ARG A 236 2.27 -6.31 -28.79
N ILE A 237 3.11 -6.08 -27.79
CA ILE A 237 4.14 -5.02 -27.81
C ILE A 237 5.15 -5.29 -28.92
N ALA A 238 5.75 -6.48 -28.95
CA ALA A 238 6.69 -6.89 -29.99
C ALA A 238 6.09 -6.74 -31.40
N ASN A 239 4.83 -7.14 -31.61
CA ASN A 239 4.16 -7.02 -32.90
C ASN A 239 3.83 -5.58 -33.33
N SER A 240 3.80 -4.62 -32.40
CA SER A 240 3.56 -3.21 -32.70
C SER A 240 4.79 -2.46 -33.22
N ILE A 241 5.99 -3.05 -33.09
CA ILE A 241 7.25 -2.43 -33.49
C ILE A 241 7.18 -2.10 -34.98
N GLY A 242 7.31 -0.82 -35.34
CA GLY A 242 7.19 -0.35 -36.72
C GLY A 242 8.30 -0.88 -37.64
N ASN A 243 9.53 -0.97 -37.13
CA ASN A 243 10.67 -1.53 -37.85
C ASN A 243 10.49 -3.04 -38.05
N ALA A 244 10.28 -3.46 -39.30
CA ALA A 244 9.99 -4.86 -39.64
C ALA A 244 11.14 -5.82 -39.28
N ALA A 245 12.40 -5.42 -39.51
CA ALA A 245 13.56 -6.25 -39.23
C ALA A 245 13.77 -6.44 -37.71
N LEU A 246 13.60 -5.37 -36.93
CA LEU A 246 13.65 -5.44 -35.47
C LEU A 246 12.50 -6.31 -34.94
N ARG A 247 11.28 -6.08 -35.42
CA ARG A 247 10.09 -6.86 -35.03
C ARG A 247 10.28 -8.36 -35.27
N GLU A 248 10.82 -8.75 -36.43
CA GLU A 248 11.09 -10.15 -36.75
C GLU A 248 12.17 -10.73 -35.84
N SER A 249 13.26 -9.98 -35.61
CA SER A 249 14.37 -10.39 -34.74
C SER A 249 13.91 -10.63 -33.30
N VAL A 250 13.15 -9.69 -32.73
CA VAL A 250 12.55 -9.77 -31.39
C VAL A 250 11.64 -10.99 -31.27
N ASN A 251 10.70 -11.15 -32.20
CA ASN A 251 9.77 -12.27 -32.15
C ASN A 251 10.48 -13.61 -32.30
N SER A 252 11.41 -13.74 -33.25
CA SER A 252 12.21 -14.96 -33.45
C SER A 252 13.00 -15.33 -32.19
N TYR A 253 13.64 -14.36 -31.55
CA TYR A 253 14.38 -14.60 -30.32
C TYR A 253 13.47 -15.05 -29.18
N PHE A 254 12.35 -14.36 -28.99
CA PHE A 254 11.34 -14.71 -27.98
C PHE A 254 10.80 -16.13 -28.17
N TYR A 255 10.42 -16.50 -29.40
CA TYR A 255 9.91 -17.85 -29.69
C TYR A 255 10.97 -18.94 -29.51
N LYS A 256 12.23 -18.67 -29.85
CA LYS A 256 13.35 -19.60 -29.61
C LYS A 256 13.63 -19.84 -28.13
N ALA A 257 13.30 -18.88 -27.27
CA ALA A 257 13.45 -19.01 -25.82
C ALA A 257 12.30 -19.80 -25.16
N LEU A 258 11.22 -20.12 -25.90
CA LEU A 258 10.07 -20.84 -25.36
C LEU A 258 10.14 -22.34 -25.66
N PRO A 259 9.78 -23.22 -24.69
CA PRO A 259 9.53 -24.62 -24.97
C PRO A 259 8.23 -24.81 -25.78
N ILE A 260 8.03 -26.00 -26.34
CA ILE A 260 6.86 -26.35 -27.18
C ILE A 260 5.52 -26.07 -26.46
N SER A 261 5.45 -26.33 -25.15
CA SER A 261 4.28 -26.07 -24.31
C SER A 261 4.66 -25.19 -23.12
N PRO A 262 4.72 -23.87 -23.29
CA PRO A 262 5.22 -22.96 -22.27
C PRO A 262 4.24 -22.76 -21.10
N LYS A 263 4.77 -22.79 -19.88
CA LYS A 263 4.08 -22.36 -18.66
C LYS A 263 4.35 -20.89 -18.39
N LYS A 264 3.64 -20.30 -17.43
CA LYS A 264 3.80 -18.88 -17.04
C LYS A 264 5.25 -18.49 -16.76
N LYS A 265 5.99 -19.32 -16.01
CA LYS A 265 7.41 -19.09 -15.70
C LYS A 265 8.31 -19.12 -16.94
N ASP A 266 8.00 -19.97 -17.92
CA ASP A 266 8.76 -20.06 -19.17
C ASP A 266 8.55 -18.79 -20.01
N ILE A 267 7.32 -18.25 -20.00
CA ILE A 267 6.99 -16.98 -20.65
C ILE A 267 7.72 -15.83 -19.97
N GLU A 268 7.64 -15.71 -18.64
CA GLU A 268 8.35 -14.66 -17.87
C GLU A 268 9.86 -14.71 -18.13
N TYR A 269 10.45 -15.91 -18.16
CA TYR A 269 11.84 -16.11 -18.52
C TYR A 269 12.15 -15.65 -19.95
N ALA A 270 11.36 -16.07 -20.93
CA ALA A 270 11.55 -15.68 -22.32
C ALA A 270 11.39 -14.17 -22.53
N VAL A 271 10.43 -13.53 -21.86
CA VAL A 271 10.26 -12.07 -21.86
C VAL A 271 11.51 -11.39 -21.31
N SER A 272 11.94 -11.75 -20.10
CA SER A 272 13.12 -11.15 -19.47
C SER A 272 14.38 -11.34 -20.32
N LYS A 273 14.59 -12.54 -20.86
CA LYS A 273 15.72 -12.83 -21.75
C LYS A 273 15.67 -11.98 -23.03
N THR A 274 14.50 -11.81 -23.63
CA THR A 274 14.33 -11.02 -24.86
C THR A 274 14.53 -9.53 -24.59
N ILE A 275 14.05 -9.00 -23.46
CA ILE A 275 14.26 -7.60 -23.09
C ILE A 275 15.74 -7.30 -22.84
N ASN A 276 16.47 -8.23 -22.21
CA ASN A 276 17.92 -8.08 -22.02
C ASN A 276 18.69 -8.03 -23.34
N GLU A 277 18.23 -8.74 -24.37
CA GLU A 277 18.82 -8.72 -25.71
C GLU A 277 18.38 -7.50 -26.53
N PHE A 278 17.13 -7.08 -26.39
CA PHE A 278 16.51 -5.98 -27.12
C PHE A 278 15.88 -4.95 -26.17
N PRO A 279 16.68 -4.11 -25.50
CA PRO A 279 16.18 -3.15 -24.51
C PRO A 279 15.19 -2.12 -25.08
N GLU A 280 15.26 -1.82 -26.39
CA GLU A 280 14.38 -0.83 -27.04
C GLU A 280 12.90 -1.22 -26.96
N ILE A 281 12.58 -2.49 -26.68
CA ILE A 281 11.21 -2.95 -26.44
C ILE A 281 10.55 -2.16 -25.30
N LEU A 282 11.33 -1.76 -24.28
CA LEU A 282 10.82 -0.94 -23.18
C LEU A 282 10.29 0.40 -23.67
N ASP A 283 11.00 1.03 -24.60
CA ASP A 283 10.62 2.34 -25.13
C ASP A 283 9.38 2.24 -26.03
N TYR A 284 9.24 1.15 -26.79
CA TYR A 284 7.99 0.85 -27.51
C TYR A 284 6.81 0.61 -26.58
N TYR A 285 7.02 -0.06 -25.45
CA TYR A 285 5.98 -0.25 -24.44
C TYR A 285 5.56 1.08 -23.82
N ILE A 286 6.53 1.90 -23.41
CA ILE A 286 6.29 3.23 -22.84
C ILE A 286 5.56 4.11 -23.85
N LYS A 287 5.95 4.11 -25.13
CA LYS A 287 5.22 4.81 -26.19
C LYS A 287 3.75 4.41 -26.26
N GLN A 288 3.44 3.11 -26.20
CA GLN A 288 2.04 2.66 -26.18
C GLN A 288 1.27 3.14 -24.94
N LYS A 289 1.96 3.43 -23.84
CA LYS A 289 1.36 3.98 -22.62
C LYS A 289 1.10 5.47 -22.78
N GLU A 290 2.04 6.22 -23.35
CA GLU A 290 1.85 7.64 -23.71
C GLU A 290 0.67 7.83 -24.67
N ASP A 291 0.54 6.98 -25.69
CA ASP A 291 -0.58 7.00 -26.64
C ASP A 291 -1.95 6.76 -25.97
N LYS A 292 -1.94 6.25 -24.72
CA LYS A 292 -3.12 6.00 -23.89
C LYS A 292 -3.19 6.92 -22.66
N LYS A 293 -2.44 8.03 -22.63
CA LYS A 293 -2.46 8.96 -21.48
C LYS A 293 -3.87 9.45 -21.12
N ASP A 294 -4.74 9.67 -22.11
CA ASP A 294 -6.13 10.10 -21.88
C ASP A 294 -6.93 9.02 -21.12
N GLN A 295 -6.57 7.74 -21.30
CA GLN A 295 -7.14 6.65 -20.52
C GLN A 295 -6.63 6.68 -19.09
N ALA A 296 -5.36 7.05 -18.86
CA ALA A 296 -4.80 7.19 -17.52
C ALA A 296 -5.55 8.26 -16.72
N THR A 297 -5.84 9.42 -17.32
CA THR A 297 -6.60 10.51 -16.68
C THR A 297 -8.05 10.10 -16.37
N LYS A 298 -8.73 9.41 -17.31
CA LYS A 298 -10.09 8.88 -17.09
C LYS A 298 -10.12 7.78 -16.02
N LEU A 299 -9.17 6.86 -16.07
CA LEU A 299 -9.00 5.81 -15.07
C LEU A 299 -8.61 6.38 -13.71
N SER A 300 -7.91 7.52 -13.65
CA SER A 300 -7.59 8.21 -12.41
C SER A 300 -8.87 8.64 -11.68
N ASN A 301 -9.82 9.31 -12.35
CA ASN A 301 -11.09 9.70 -11.72
C ASN A 301 -11.91 8.50 -11.22
N GLU A 302 -12.04 7.43 -12.01
CA GLU A 302 -12.70 6.20 -11.55
C GLU A 302 -11.96 5.52 -10.39
N LYS A 303 -10.62 5.57 -10.39
CA LYS A 303 -9.78 5.07 -9.29
C LYS A 303 -9.93 5.93 -8.04
N ILE A 304 -10.06 7.25 -8.14
CA ILE A 304 -10.28 8.15 -7.01
C ILE A 304 -11.59 7.78 -6.31
N GLU A 305 -12.68 7.64 -7.07
CA GLU A 305 -13.97 7.23 -6.51
C GLU A 305 -13.92 5.84 -5.88
N LYS A 306 -13.14 4.92 -6.49
CA LYS A 306 -12.88 3.61 -5.90
C LYS A 306 -12.05 3.69 -4.61
N ILE A 307 -11.03 4.54 -4.54
CA ILE A 307 -10.20 4.75 -3.34
C ILE A 307 -11.06 5.35 -2.22
N ARG A 308 -11.85 6.39 -2.52
CA ARG A 308 -12.80 7.02 -1.60
C ARG A 308 -13.84 6.03 -1.08
N GLY A 309 -14.52 5.32 -1.98
CA GLY A 309 -15.61 4.41 -1.65
C GLY A 309 -15.17 3.12 -0.96
N GLU A 310 -14.01 2.55 -1.32
CA GLU A 310 -13.54 1.28 -0.73
C GLU A 310 -12.82 1.48 0.61
N LEU A 311 -12.06 2.58 0.76
CA LEU A 311 -11.12 2.74 1.87
C LEU A 311 -11.61 3.76 2.89
N ILE A 312 -11.94 4.98 2.47
CA ILE A 312 -12.18 6.11 3.37
C ILE A 312 -13.57 6.00 4.00
N ASN A 313 -14.62 5.89 3.19
CA ASN A 313 -16.00 5.75 3.69
C ASN A 313 -16.16 4.51 4.58
N THR A 314 -15.44 3.44 4.27
CA THR A 314 -15.40 2.22 5.07
C THR A 314 -14.79 2.47 6.45
N LEU A 315 -13.67 3.21 6.50
CA LEU A 315 -13.02 3.56 7.76
C LEU A 315 -13.94 4.46 8.59
N SER A 316 -14.49 5.54 8.01
CA SER A 316 -15.39 6.46 8.71
C SER A 316 -16.62 5.73 9.28
N LEU A 317 -17.32 4.92 8.47
CA LEU A 317 -18.48 4.15 8.90
C LEU A 317 -18.13 3.13 10.00
N PHE A 318 -16.94 2.53 9.94
CA PHE A 318 -16.47 1.63 10.99
C PHE A 318 -16.26 2.38 12.31
N CYS A 319 -15.68 3.57 12.27
CA CYS A 319 -15.44 4.41 13.44
C CYS A 319 -16.74 4.90 14.08
N GLU A 320 -17.68 5.39 13.26
CA GLU A 320 -19.00 5.83 13.72
C GLU A 320 -19.72 4.71 14.45
N ASN A 321 -19.77 3.51 13.85
CA ASN A 321 -20.38 2.34 14.48
C ASN A 321 -19.65 1.94 15.78
N LEU A 322 -18.32 2.03 15.83
CA LEU A 322 -17.53 1.72 17.03
C LEU A 322 -17.89 2.64 18.20
N LEU A 323 -18.14 3.92 17.92
CA LEU A 323 -18.42 4.96 18.90
C LEU A 323 -19.89 4.99 19.35
N GLU A 324 -20.84 4.71 18.46
CA GLU A 324 -22.27 4.74 18.79
C GLU A 324 -22.75 3.51 19.56
N SER A 325 -22.09 2.36 19.41
CA SER A 325 -22.66 1.07 19.82
C SER A 325 -22.06 0.42 21.08
N SER A 326 -21.07 1.01 21.78
CA SER A 326 -20.53 0.31 22.97
C SER A 326 -19.76 1.16 24.00
N ASP A 327 -19.81 0.68 25.26
CA ASP A 327 -18.84 0.95 26.35
C ASP A 327 -17.44 0.36 26.03
N PHE A 328 -17.06 0.32 24.74
CA PHE A 328 -15.95 -0.44 24.16
C PHE A 328 -14.58 -0.15 24.77
N PHE A 329 -14.43 1.07 25.26
CA PHE A 329 -13.19 1.59 25.83
C PHE A 329 -13.21 1.63 27.37
N GLU A 330 -14.32 1.22 28.00
CA GLU A 330 -14.50 1.24 29.46
C GLU A 330 -14.91 -0.12 30.02
N VAL A 331 -13.99 -1.08 30.10
CA VAL A 331 -13.81 -2.05 31.21
C VAL A 331 -12.37 -2.57 31.07
N LYS A 332 -11.64 -2.86 32.17
CA LYS A 332 -10.33 -3.56 32.12
C LYS A 332 -10.48 -5.05 32.50
N PRO A 333 -10.89 -5.94 31.57
CA PRO A 333 -10.68 -7.38 31.71
C PRO A 333 -9.21 -7.72 31.35
N ASN A 334 -8.77 -8.98 31.46
CA ASN A 334 -7.43 -9.44 31.03
C ASN A 334 -7.31 -9.53 29.49
N SER A 335 -6.09 -9.69 28.96
CA SER A 335 -5.80 -9.65 27.50
C SER A 335 -6.68 -10.59 26.68
N TYR A 336 -7.05 -11.74 27.26
CA TYR A 336 -7.89 -12.74 26.61
C TYR A 336 -9.33 -12.29 26.47
N LYS A 337 -9.94 -11.86 27.57
CA LYS A 337 -11.33 -11.37 27.55
C LYS A 337 -11.46 -10.12 26.69
N GLU A 338 -10.47 -9.23 26.75
CA GLU A 338 -10.39 -8.01 25.95
C GLU A 338 -10.32 -8.33 24.45
N ALA A 339 -9.52 -9.33 24.10
CA ALA A 339 -9.37 -9.79 22.72
C ALA A 339 -10.61 -10.53 22.22
N LEU A 340 -11.25 -11.31 23.08
CA LEU A 340 -12.47 -12.03 22.75
C LEU A 340 -13.65 -11.07 22.55
N GLN A 341 -13.76 -10.04 23.39
CA GLN A 341 -14.75 -8.98 23.22
C GLN A 341 -14.58 -8.27 21.87
N ARG A 342 -13.36 -7.93 21.48
CA ARG A 342 -13.08 -7.31 20.17
C ARG A 342 -13.37 -8.23 19.00
N ALA A 343 -13.05 -9.52 19.12
CA ALA A 343 -13.35 -10.49 18.08
C ALA A 343 -14.87 -10.67 17.90
N ASN A 344 -15.62 -10.67 19.01
CA ASN A 344 -17.08 -10.75 18.99
C ASN A 344 -17.73 -9.44 18.51
N PHE A 345 -17.18 -8.29 18.85
CA PHE A 345 -17.61 -7.01 18.28
C PHE A 345 -17.40 -6.97 16.76
N LEU A 346 -16.21 -7.38 16.30
CA LEU A 346 -15.94 -7.48 14.86
C LEU A 346 -16.91 -8.44 14.17
N LYS A 347 -17.23 -9.59 14.80
CA LYS A 347 -18.25 -10.52 14.33
C LYS A 347 -19.61 -9.84 14.19
N ASP A 348 -20.07 -9.16 15.23
CA ASP A 348 -21.36 -8.48 15.23
C ASP A 348 -21.44 -7.38 14.18
N ASN A 349 -20.39 -6.56 14.06
CA ASN A 349 -20.32 -5.51 13.04
C ASN A 349 -20.42 -6.08 11.61
N ILE A 350 -19.71 -7.18 11.34
CA ILE A 350 -19.74 -7.84 10.03
C ILE A 350 -21.10 -8.48 9.76
N GLU A 351 -21.68 -9.15 10.75
CA GLU A 351 -22.91 -9.93 10.58
C GLU A 351 -24.18 -9.08 10.59
N ASN A 352 -24.21 -8.03 11.40
CA ASN A 352 -25.44 -7.30 11.75
C ASN A 352 -25.39 -5.81 11.37
N ASN A 353 -24.21 -5.18 11.31
CA ASN A 353 -24.07 -3.74 11.05
C ASN A 353 -23.47 -3.45 9.66
N ASP A 354 -23.86 -4.25 8.65
CA ASP A 354 -23.43 -4.11 7.25
C ASP A 354 -21.91 -4.19 7.00
N GLY A 355 -21.08 -4.51 8.00
CA GLY A 355 -19.62 -4.60 7.88
C GLY A 355 -19.13 -5.67 6.90
N TYR A 356 -19.97 -6.64 6.53
CA TYR A 356 -19.63 -7.62 5.48
C TYR A 356 -19.29 -6.95 4.14
N ARG A 357 -19.85 -5.77 3.84
CA ARG A 357 -19.67 -5.07 2.55
C ARG A 357 -18.20 -4.79 2.23
N ILE A 358 -17.37 -4.58 3.26
CA ILE A 358 -15.92 -4.36 3.17
C ILE A 358 -15.23 -5.49 2.40
N PHE A 359 -15.78 -6.70 2.49
CA PHE A 359 -15.18 -7.87 1.89
C PHE A 359 -15.75 -8.20 0.50
N TYR A 360 -16.48 -7.28 -0.14
CA TYR A 360 -17.05 -7.46 -1.49
C TYR A 360 -16.70 -6.30 -2.43
N GLN A 361 -16.37 -6.64 -3.66
CA GLN A 361 -16.17 -5.70 -4.76
C GLN A 361 -16.98 -6.16 -5.97
N LYS A 362 -17.87 -5.29 -6.49
CA LYS A 362 -18.78 -5.62 -7.61
C LYS A 362 -19.56 -6.93 -7.38
N GLY A 363 -20.00 -7.17 -6.15
CA GLY A 363 -20.72 -8.39 -5.74
C GLY A 363 -19.86 -9.65 -5.62
N LYS A 364 -18.54 -9.57 -5.82
CA LYS A 364 -17.61 -10.69 -5.63
C LYS A 364 -16.83 -10.54 -4.32
N PRO A 365 -16.64 -11.61 -3.55
CA PRO A 365 -15.88 -11.54 -2.31
C PRO A 365 -14.38 -11.30 -2.61
N ILE A 366 -13.81 -10.25 -2.03
CA ILE A 366 -12.38 -9.90 -2.09
C ILE A 366 -11.59 -10.50 -0.93
N ALA A 367 -11.91 -11.76 -0.61
CA ALA A 367 -11.41 -12.41 0.60
C ALA A 367 -9.88 -12.35 0.73
N SER A 368 -9.42 -11.67 1.77
CA SER A 368 -8.01 -11.65 2.18
C SER A 368 -7.92 -11.65 3.70
N GLU A 369 -7.01 -12.45 4.26
CA GLU A 369 -6.74 -12.45 5.71
C GLU A 369 -6.16 -11.09 6.13
N ASP A 370 -5.39 -10.43 5.24
CA ASP A 370 -4.80 -9.11 5.48
C ASP A 370 -5.86 -8.02 5.73
N THR A 371 -6.99 -8.07 5.01
CA THR A 371 -8.07 -7.08 5.17
C THR A 371 -8.75 -7.19 6.53
N ILE A 372 -9.12 -8.40 6.97
CA ILE A 372 -9.76 -8.60 8.28
C ILE A 372 -8.78 -8.31 9.42
N GLN A 373 -7.49 -8.64 9.25
CA GLN A 373 -6.44 -8.25 10.20
C GLN A 373 -6.41 -6.73 10.39
N ARG A 374 -6.33 -5.95 9.29
CA ARG A 374 -6.35 -4.47 9.35
C ARG A 374 -7.59 -3.92 10.06
N VAL A 375 -8.78 -4.41 9.71
CA VAL A 375 -10.04 -3.99 10.36
C VAL A 375 -10.04 -4.34 11.85
N PHE A 376 -9.57 -5.53 12.22
CA PHE A 376 -9.47 -5.93 13.62
C PHE A 376 -8.52 -5.04 14.42
N ARG A 377 -7.38 -4.62 13.85
CA ARG A 377 -6.43 -3.73 14.55
C ARG A 377 -7.07 -2.40 14.96
N LEU A 378 -7.95 -1.84 14.13
CA LEU A 378 -8.62 -0.57 14.43
C LEU A 378 -9.43 -0.63 15.74
N THR A 379 -9.93 -1.82 16.11
CA THR A 379 -10.61 -2.03 17.40
C THR A 379 -9.70 -1.84 18.63
N TRP A 380 -8.39 -1.82 18.47
CA TRP A 380 -7.43 -1.73 19.58
C TRP A 380 -6.85 -0.34 19.83
N TYR A 381 -7.19 0.66 18.99
CA TYR A 381 -6.46 1.93 18.93
C TYR A 381 -6.50 2.76 20.23
N ALA A 382 -7.55 2.66 21.05
CA ALA A 382 -7.61 3.32 22.38
C ALA A 382 -7.39 2.36 23.56
N SER A 383 -6.82 1.17 23.31
CA SER A 383 -6.59 0.17 24.35
C SER A 383 -5.28 0.43 25.10
N PRO A 384 -5.22 0.28 26.44
CA PRO A 384 -3.97 0.33 27.21
C PRO A 384 -3.11 -0.94 27.03
N TYR A 385 -3.55 -1.88 26.19
CA TYR A 385 -2.86 -3.12 25.90
C TYR A 385 -1.76 -2.93 24.85
N ASP A 386 -0.63 -3.59 25.07
CA ASP A 386 0.42 -3.70 24.06
C ASP A 386 -0.01 -4.72 23.01
N VAL A 387 -0.39 -4.26 21.83
CA VAL A 387 -0.81 -5.10 20.71
C VAL A 387 0.31 -5.15 19.68
N ASN A 388 0.97 -6.29 19.61
CA ASN A 388 2.03 -6.56 18.65
C ASN A 388 1.49 -7.46 17.53
N SER A 389 2.02 -7.27 16.33
CA SER A 389 1.61 -7.95 15.11
C SER A 389 2.77 -8.69 14.48
N GLU A 390 2.52 -9.82 13.82
CA GLU A 390 3.55 -10.62 13.17
C GLU A 390 4.72 -10.99 14.13
N VAL A 391 4.39 -11.19 15.41
CA VAL A 391 5.39 -11.42 16.46
C VAL A 391 6.04 -12.79 16.24
N ASN A 392 7.32 -12.78 15.92
CA ASN A 392 8.09 -14.00 15.74
C ASN A 392 8.94 -14.29 17.00
N ASN A 393 8.33 -14.93 18.00
CA ASN A 393 9.05 -15.40 19.20
C ASN A 393 9.75 -16.76 18.96
N GLY A 394 10.28 -16.97 17.75
CA GLY A 394 11.10 -18.13 17.38
C GLY A 394 10.33 -19.39 16.96
N ARG A 395 9.01 -19.35 16.77
CA ARG A 395 8.17 -20.54 16.47
C ARG A 395 7.07 -20.31 15.42
N GLY A 396 7.24 -19.29 14.58
CA GLY A 396 6.31 -18.90 13.51
C GLY A 396 5.56 -17.60 13.86
N PRO A 397 5.21 -16.77 12.85
CA PRO A 397 4.53 -15.50 13.09
C PRO A 397 3.06 -15.75 13.50
N ALA A 398 2.65 -15.17 14.62
CA ALA A 398 1.23 -15.00 14.96
C ALA A 398 0.69 -13.71 14.31
N ASP A 399 -0.59 -13.67 13.94
CA ASP A 399 -1.18 -12.46 13.35
C ASP A 399 -1.19 -11.31 14.37
N TYR A 400 -1.67 -11.58 15.60
CA TYR A 400 -1.58 -10.66 16.73
C TYR A 400 -1.15 -11.35 18.04
N LYS A 401 -0.42 -10.61 18.86
CA LYS A 401 -0.19 -10.88 20.29
C LYS A 401 -0.59 -9.62 21.07
N VAL A 402 -1.62 -9.75 21.89
CA VAL A 402 -2.08 -8.73 22.82
C VAL A 402 -1.49 -9.03 24.19
N SER A 403 -0.92 -8.04 24.88
CA SER A 403 -0.35 -8.24 26.21
C SER A 403 -0.60 -7.08 27.17
N PHE A 404 -0.69 -7.41 28.46
CA PHE A 404 -0.68 -6.46 29.56
C PHE A 404 0.40 -6.85 30.56
N GLY A 405 1.59 -6.29 30.35
CA GLY A 405 2.81 -6.75 31.02
C GLY A 405 3.25 -8.15 30.58
N SER A 406 4.26 -8.71 31.23
CA SER A 406 4.86 -10.00 30.85
C SER A 406 4.06 -11.22 31.30
N GLY A 407 3.10 -11.05 32.22
CA GLY A 407 2.31 -12.13 32.82
C GLY A 407 0.98 -12.44 32.13
N ASP A 408 0.50 -11.55 31.24
CA ASP A 408 -0.79 -11.67 30.56
C ASP A 408 -0.63 -11.44 29.06
N SER A 409 -0.87 -12.48 28.26
CA SER A 409 -0.83 -12.35 26.81
C SER A 409 -1.77 -13.30 26.08
N THR A 410 -2.33 -12.82 24.99
CA THR A 410 -3.26 -13.55 24.14
C THR A 410 -2.84 -13.48 22.69
N ILE A 411 -2.86 -14.61 22.01
CA ILE A 411 -2.58 -14.71 20.58
C ILE A 411 -3.90 -14.72 19.82
N ILE A 412 -4.03 -13.92 18.77
CA ILE A 412 -5.18 -13.95 17.87
C ILE A 412 -4.71 -14.32 16.47
N GLU A 413 -5.42 -15.27 15.85
CA GLU A 413 -5.15 -15.70 14.49
C GLU A 413 -6.40 -15.62 13.61
N PHE A 414 -6.21 -15.15 12.38
CA PHE A 414 -7.23 -15.03 11.36
C PHE A 414 -7.08 -16.15 10.33
N LYS A 415 -8.22 -16.74 9.93
CA LYS A 415 -8.26 -17.77 8.89
C LYS A 415 -9.44 -17.56 7.96
N LEU A 416 -9.26 -17.85 6.68
CA LEU A 416 -10.37 -18.00 5.73
C LEU A 416 -10.91 -19.43 5.72
N ALA A 417 -12.24 -19.57 5.77
CA ALA A 417 -12.91 -20.87 5.71
C ALA A 417 -12.61 -21.65 4.41
N ARG A 418 -12.36 -20.93 3.30
CA ARG A 418 -11.98 -21.52 2.01
C ARG A 418 -10.60 -22.17 2.00
N SER A 419 -9.74 -21.85 2.96
CA SER A 419 -8.38 -22.40 3.02
C SER A 419 -8.40 -23.93 3.05
N SER A 420 -7.57 -24.55 2.20
CA SER A 420 -7.39 -26.01 2.16
C SER A 420 -6.61 -26.54 3.35
N SER A 421 -5.80 -25.69 4.01
CA SER A 421 -5.00 -26.03 5.18
C SER A 421 -5.71 -25.80 6.52
N LEU A 422 -6.94 -25.24 6.52
CA LEU A 422 -7.67 -24.85 7.73
C LEU A 422 -7.70 -25.94 8.82
N LYS A 423 -8.09 -27.17 8.47
CA LYS A 423 -8.17 -28.29 9.42
C LYS A 423 -6.83 -28.60 10.07
N ASN A 424 -5.74 -28.53 9.31
CA ASN A 424 -4.40 -28.79 9.83
C ASN A 424 -3.90 -27.62 10.69
N ASN A 425 -4.20 -26.37 10.32
CA ASN A 425 -3.85 -25.19 11.11
C ASN A 425 -4.54 -25.23 12.49
N LEU A 426 -5.86 -25.48 12.50
CA LEU A 426 -6.63 -25.61 13.74
C LEU A 426 -6.09 -26.71 14.66
N LYS A 427 -5.63 -27.83 14.09
CA LYS A 427 -5.07 -28.97 14.84
C LYS A 427 -3.66 -28.70 15.39
N ASN A 428 -2.77 -28.13 14.59
CA ASN A 428 -1.35 -28.01 14.92
C ASN A 428 -1.06 -26.87 15.92
N GLN A 429 -1.77 -25.74 15.81
CA GLN A 429 -1.47 -24.57 16.64
C GLN A 429 -2.00 -24.70 18.07
N THR A 430 -3.09 -25.47 18.27
CA THR A 430 -3.66 -25.74 19.61
C THR A 430 -2.69 -26.54 20.51
N GLU A 431 -1.80 -27.35 19.93
CA GLU A 431 -0.78 -28.14 20.66
C GLU A 431 0.49 -27.34 20.96
N ILE A 432 0.92 -26.47 20.05
CA ILE A 432 2.20 -25.76 20.13
C ILE A 432 2.15 -24.64 21.18
N TYR A 433 1.04 -23.89 21.26
CA TYR A 433 0.92 -22.78 22.22
C TYR A 433 0.61 -23.26 23.64
N LYS A 434 -0.20 -24.31 23.81
CA LYS A 434 -0.48 -24.93 25.13
C LYS A 434 0.77 -25.53 25.80
N LYS A 435 1.77 -25.98 25.03
CA LYS A 435 3.03 -26.53 25.54
C LYS A 435 4.08 -25.47 25.89
N ALA A 436 3.94 -24.24 25.40
CA ALA A 436 5.02 -23.23 25.44
C ALA A 436 4.86 -22.16 26.54
N SER A 437 3.66 -21.95 27.09
CA SER A 437 3.47 -21.01 28.20
C SER A 437 2.23 -21.36 29.03
N LYS A 438 2.34 -21.28 30.36
CA LYS A 438 1.20 -21.38 31.28
C LYS A 438 0.28 -20.14 31.27
N SER A 439 0.67 -19.07 30.55
CA SER A 439 0.00 -17.75 30.56
C SER A 439 -0.44 -17.25 29.17
N ILE A 440 -0.40 -18.09 28.13
CA ILE A 440 -0.85 -17.70 26.78
C ILE A 440 -2.21 -18.31 26.48
N SER A 441 -3.21 -17.46 26.25
CA SER A 441 -4.51 -17.85 25.69
C SER A 441 -4.51 -17.62 24.17
N ASP A 442 -5.31 -18.37 23.41
CA ASP A 442 -5.39 -18.24 21.95
C ASP A 442 -6.83 -18.04 21.47
N ILE A 443 -7.05 -17.12 20.53
CA ILE A 443 -8.34 -16.86 19.88
C ILE A 443 -8.18 -17.04 18.37
N LYS A 444 -9.13 -17.72 17.75
CA LYS A 444 -9.17 -17.96 16.30
C LYS A 444 -10.39 -17.30 15.70
N VAL A 445 -10.19 -16.45 14.71
CA VAL A 445 -11.26 -15.78 13.98
C VAL A 445 -11.34 -16.37 12.57
N ILE A 446 -12.46 -17.00 12.25
CA ILE A 446 -12.66 -17.72 10.99
C ILE A 446 -13.72 -17.01 10.16
N LEU A 447 -13.30 -16.42 9.03
CA LEU A 447 -14.18 -15.71 8.13
C LEU A 447 -14.78 -16.65 7.09
N CYS A 448 -16.12 -16.64 6.99
CA CYS A 448 -16.92 -17.44 6.07
C CYS A 448 -17.73 -16.53 5.14
N TYR A 449 -17.70 -16.81 3.84
CA TYR A 449 -18.41 -16.05 2.81
C TYR A 449 -19.68 -16.75 2.31
N THR A 450 -19.84 -18.03 2.66
CA THR A 450 -20.99 -18.83 2.23
C THR A 450 -21.51 -19.72 3.36
N LYS A 451 -22.79 -20.06 3.32
CA LYS A 451 -23.38 -21.05 4.25
C LYS A 451 -22.69 -22.42 4.18
N SER A 452 -22.19 -22.81 3.01
CA SER A 452 -21.40 -24.04 2.84
C SER A 452 -20.05 -23.99 3.55
N GLU A 453 -19.42 -22.83 3.61
CA GLU A 453 -18.19 -22.62 4.36
C GLU A 453 -18.43 -22.70 5.86
N ILE A 454 -19.51 -22.08 6.37
CA ILE A 454 -19.91 -22.21 7.79
C ILE A 454 -20.12 -23.69 8.14
N ALA A 455 -20.91 -24.41 7.34
CA ALA A 455 -21.15 -25.84 7.54
C ALA A 455 -19.88 -26.71 7.40
N LYS A 456 -18.88 -26.27 6.62
CA LYS A 456 -17.56 -26.92 6.53
C LYS A 456 -16.78 -26.71 7.83
N VAL A 457 -16.74 -25.48 8.34
CA VAL A 457 -16.06 -25.14 9.60
C VAL A 457 -16.68 -25.90 10.77
N ASP A 458 -18.02 -25.90 10.89
CA ASP A 458 -18.73 -26.64 11.93
C ASP A 458 -18.42 -28.14 11.91
N ARG A 459 -18.37 -28.75 10.72
CA ARG A 459 -17.98 -30.17 10.58
C ARG A 459 -16.55 -30.42 11.04
N ILE A 460 -15.62 -29.52 10.73
CA ILE A 460 -14.23 -29.61 11.18
C ILE A 460 -14.16 -29.52 12.70
N LEU A 461 -14.83 -28.53 13.30
CA LEU A 461 -14.84 -28.31 14.75
C LEU A 461 -15.52 -29.47 15.50
N LYS A 462 -16.64 -29.99 14.97
CA LYS A 462 -17.31 -31.18 15.53
C LYS A 462 -16.40 -32.41 15.51
N ALA A 463 -15.68 -32.65 14.41
CA ALA A 463 -14.72 -33.75 14.30
C ALA A 463 -13.52 -33.59 15.26
N MET A 464 -13.24 -32.37 15.72
CA MET A 464 -12.18 -32.05 16.68
C MET A 464 -12.67 -31.94 18.12
N GLY A 465 -13.98 -32.05 18.38
CA GLY A 465 -14.56 -31.84 19.71
C GLY A 465 -14.48 -30.39 20.20
N GLN A 466 -14.35 -29.41 19.29
CA GLN A 466 -14.23 -27.97 19.60
C GLN A 466 -15.47 -27.17 19.17
N GLN A 467 -16.60 -27.84 18.98
CA GLN A 467 -17.84 -27.16 18.62
C GLN A 467 -18.30 -26.26 19.77
N GLY A 468 -18.54 -24.98 19.49
CA GLY A 468 -18.94 -24.00 20.50
C GLY A 468 -17.81 -23.53 21.43
N ALA A 469 -16.55 -23.80 21.09
CA ALA A 469 -15.41 -23.26 21.84
C ALA A 469 -15.43 -21.73 21.79
N GLU A 470 -15.47 -21.07 22.95
CA GLU A 470 -15.54 -19.60 23.06
C GLU A 470 -14.40 -18.90 22.33
N ASN A 471 -13.23 -19.53 22.27
CA ASN A 471 -12.04 -18.98 21.65
C ASN A 471 -11.98 -19.19 20.12
N ILE A 472 -13.05 -19.70 19.51
CA ILE A 472 -13.18 -19.86 18.06
C ILE A 472 -14.39 -19.05 17.59
N VAL A 473 -14.12 -17.87 17.04
CA VAL A 473 -15.12 -16.92 16.54
C VAL A 473 -15.33 -17.17 15.05
N ILE A 474 -16.47 -17.75 14.68
CA ILE A 474 -16.88 -17.93 13.28
C ILE A 474 -17.66 -16.68 12.86
N ILE A 475 -17.24 -16.02 11.78
CA ILE A 475 -17.88 -14.81 11.25
C ILE A 475 -18.53 -15.12 9.89
N ASP A 476 -19.83 -14.91 9.78
CA ASP A 476 -20.61 -14.99 8.54
C ASP A 476 -20.61 -13.66 7.78
N ALA A 477 -19.63 -13.50 6.91
CA ALA A 477 -19.52 -12.39 5.97
C ALA A 477 -20.31 -12.63 4.66
N SER A 478 -21.33 -13.50 4.62
CA SER A 478 -22.20 -13.61 3.45
C SER A 478 -23.04 -12.33 3.25
N PRO A 479 -23.44 -11.98 2.01
CA PRO A 479 -24.24 -10.79 1.77
C PRO A 479 -25.58 -10.85 2.51
N LYS A 480 -25.91 -9.79 3.24
CA LYS A 480 -27.17 -9.70 3.98
C LYS A 480 -28.27 -9.09 3.11
N VAL A 481 -29.47 -9.65 3.20
CA VAL A 481 -30.66 -9.10 2.52
C VAL A 481 -31.10 -7.86 3.29
N SER A 482 -31.41 -6.76 2.59
CA SER A 482 -31.92 -5.55 3.23
C SER A 482 -33.13 -5.87 4.09
N ALA A 483 -33.17 -5.34 5.32
CA ALA A 483 -34.29 -5.51 6.26
C ALA A 483 -35.64 -5.12 5.63
N SER A 484 -35.65 -4.20 4.67
CA SER A 484 -36.85 -3.78 3.91
C SER A 484 -37.43 -4.85 2.95
N LYS A 485 -36.69 -5.93 2.68
CA LYS A 485 -37.08 -7.03 1.78
C LYS A 485 -37.33 -8.36 2.49
N VAL A 486 -37.19 -8.38 3.82
CA VAL A 486 -37.48 -9.55 4.66
C VAL A 486 -38.83 -9.28 5.32
N VAL A 487 -39.91 -9.51 4.57
CA VAL A 487 -41.30 -9.51 5.08
C VAL A 487 -41.81 -10.94 5.07
#